data_AF-A0ABD0PYA7-F1
#
_entry.id   AF-A0ABD0PYA7-F1
#
_cell.length_a   1.000
_cell.length_b   1.000
_cell.length_c   1.000
_cell.angle_alpha   90.00
_cell.angle_beta   90.00
_cell.angle_gamma   90.00
#
_symmetry.space_group_name_H-M   'P 1'
#
loop_
_entity.id
_entity.type
_entity.pdbx_description
1 polymer ?
#
loop_
_entity_poly.entity_id
_entity_poly.type
_entity_poly.pdbx_seq_one_letter_code
_entity_poly.pdbx_strand_id
1 'polypeptide(L)' 'MPSAKKLAHFLSSAGLCAAGVAVLGYGMSTDWANAFLDCAPSGTDDFTGNSTLETGLFNGTETKLKCPRIDSPGKKVA' A
#
# COMPACT_ATOMS: atom_id res chain seq x y z
N MET A 1 -0.68 -34.36 -35.78
CA MET A 1 -1.69 -33.28 -35.63
C MET A 1 -1.83 -32.98 -34.15
N PRO A 2 -1.56 -31.76 -33.67
CA PRO A 2 -1.72 -31.46 -32.25
C PRO A 2 -3.20 -31.63 -31.92
N SER A 3 -3.50 -32.56 -31.02
CA SER A 3 -4.87 -32.79 -30.55
C SER A 3 -5.40 -31.50 -29.91
N ALA A 4 -6.60 -31.08 -30.30
CA ALA A 4 -7.24 -29.86 -29.78
C ALA A 4 -7.28 -29.81 -28.24
N LYS A 5 -7.37 -30.97 -27.57
CA LYS A 5 -7.29 -31.07 -26.10
C LYS A 5 -5.95 -30.60 -25.54
N LYS A 6 -4.82 -31.01 -26.14
CA LYS A 6 -3.48 -30.57 -25.70
C LYS A 6 -3.30 -29.06 -25.87
N LEU A 7 -3.81 -28.51 -26.97
CA LEU A 7 -3.75 -27.08 -27.23
C LEU A 7 -4.60 -26.29 -26.22
N ALA A 8 -5.81 -26.76 -25.91
CA ALA A 8 -6.68 -26.13 -24.92
C ALA A 8 -6.05 -26.12 -23.51
N HIS A 9 -5.44 -27.23 -23.08
CA HIS A 9 -4.72 -27.28 -21.79
C HIS A 9 -3.54 -26.32 -21.74
N PHE A 10 -2.74 -26.24 -22.81
CA PHE A 10 -1.60 -25.33 -22.85
C PHE A 10 -2.05 -23.88 -22.79
N LEU A 11 -3.08 -23.51 -23.56
CA LEU A 11 -3.62 -22.14 -23.55
C LEU A 11 -4.27 -21.78 -22.21
N SER A 12 -4.97 -22.70 -21.55
CA SER A 12 -5.58 -22.41 -20.25
C SER A 12 -4.52 -22.20 -19.17
N SER A 13 -3.48 -23.04 -19.13
CA SER A 13 -2.36 -22.86 -18.21
C SER A 13 -1.62 -21.55 -18.50
N ALA A 14 -1.32 -21.26 -19.76
CA ALA A 14 -0.67 -20.01 -20.15
C ALA A 14 -1.53 -18.77 -19.78
N GLY A 15 -2.84 -18.85 -19.97
CA GLY A 15 -3.77 -17.78 -19.62
C GLY A 15 -3.83 -17.52 -18.11
N LEU A 16 -3.88 -18.59 -17.30
CA LEU A 16 -3.85 -18.46 -15.83
C LEU A 16 -2.52 -17.87 -15.34
N CYS A 17 -1.39 -18.27 -15.92
CA CYS A 17 -0.10 -17.66 -15.62
C CYS A 17 -0.07 -16.17 -15.98
N ALA A 18 -0.55 -15.80 -17.16
CA ALA A 18 -0.61 -14.40 -17.58
C ALA A 18 -1.50 -13.56 -16.66
N ALA A 19 -2.66 -14.09 -16.26
CA ALA A 19 -3.54 -13.43 -15.28
C ALA A 19 -2.85 -13.24 -13.93
N GLY A 20 -2.12 -14.25 -13.44
CA GLY A 20 -1.35 -14.14 -12.20
C GLY A 20 -0.28 -13.06 -12.25
N VAL A 21 0.48 -12.99 -13.34
CA VAL A 21 1.50 -11.94 -13.55
C VAL A 21 0.86 -10.55 -13.61
N ALA A 22 -0.32 -10.42 -14.24
CA ALA A 22 -1.03 -9.15 -14.31
C ALA A 22 -1.49 -8.66 -12.92
N VAL A 23 -2.06 -9.56 -12.10
CA VAL A 23 -2.47 -9.23 -10.72
C VAL A 23 -1.25 -8.86 -9.86
N LEU A 24 -0.16 -9.61 -9.98
CA LEU A 24 1.09 -9.29 -9.28
C LEU A 24 1.64 -7.92 -9.70
N GLY A 25 1.68 -7.63 -11.00
CA GLY A 25 2.14 -6.34 -11.52
C GLY A 25 1.27 -5.16 -11.07
N TYR A 26 -0.05 -5.34 -11.05
CA TYR A 26 -0.97 -4.34 -10.50
C TYR A 26 -0.75 -4.11 -9.00
N GLY A 27 -0.66 -5.20 -8.22
CA GLY A 27 -0.36 -5.12 -6.80
C GLY A 27 0.92 -4.35 -6.53
N MET A 28 1.99 -4.56 -7.30
CA MET A 28 3.25 -3.81 -7.13
C MET A 28 3.16 -2.33 -7.53
N SER A 29 2.17 -1.94 -8.33
CA SER A 29 2.04 -0.58 -8.89
C SER A 29 1.07 0.32 -8.12
N THR A 30 0.33 -0.23 -7.16
CA THR A 30 -0.65 0.52 -6.37
C THR A 30 -0.12 0.80 -4.96
N ASP A 31 -0.80 1.69 -4.24
CA ASP A 31 -0.54 1.97 -2.84
C ASP A 31 -1.01 0.79 -1.97
N TRP A 32 -0.12 0.29 -1.13
CA TRP A 32 -0.30 -0.89 -0.28
C TRP A 32 -0.96 -0.56 1.05
N ALA A 33 -0.61 0.59 1.63
CA ALA A 33 -1.14 1.02 2.91
C ALA A 33 -1.29 2.54 2.94
N ASN A 34 -2.45 2.99 3.39
CA ASN A 34 -2.72 4.39 3.68
C ASN A 34 -3.05 4.49 5.17
N ALA A 35 -2.25 5.29 5.89
CA ALA A 35 -2.42 5.53 7.31
C ALA A 35 -2.75 7.01 7.53
N PHE A 36 -3.87 7.26 8.18
CA PHE A 36 -4.30 8.58 8.58
C PHE A 36 -4.13 8.72 10.09
N LEU A 37 -3.46 9.79 10.50
CA LEU A 37 -3.18 10.06 11.90
C LEU A 37 -3.61 11.50 12.23
N ASP A 38 -4.63 11.60 13.06
CA ASP A 38 -5.04 12.86 13.68
C ASP A 38 -4.23 13.11 14.95
N CYS A 39 -3.68 14.31 15.06
CA CYS A 39 -2.91 14.75 16.22
C CYS A 39 -3.66 15.85 16.97
N ALA A 40 -3.73 15.68 18.28
CA ALA A 40 -4.11 16.73 19.22
C ALA A 40 -2.92 17.07 20.14
N PRO A 41 -2.81 18.32 20.61
CA PRO A 41 -1.91 18.70 21.70
C PRO A 41 -2.15 17.83 22.94
N SER A 42 -1.11 17.62 23.74
CA SER A 42 -1.20 16.84 24.97
C SER A 42 -2.18 17.48 25.96
N GLY A 43 -3.26 16.75 26.27
CA GLY A 43 -4.28 17.19 27.23
C GLY A 43 -5.42 18.03 26.64
N THR A 44 -5.54 18.12 25.31
CA THR A 44 -6.70 18.74 24.64
C THR A 44 -7.32 17.77 23.62
N ASP A 45 -8.62 17.91 23.38
CA ASP A 45 -9.36 17.18 22.32
C ASP A 45 -9.34 17.96 20.99
N ASP A 46 -8.43 18.92 20.84
CA ASP A 46 -8.31 19.79 19.67
C ASP A 46 -7.47 19.12 18.56
N PHE A 47 -8.10 18.28 17.74
CA PHE A 47 -7.48 17.61 16.58
C PHE A 47 -7.27 18.57 15.39
N THR A 48 -6.40 19.56 15.55
CA THR A 48 -6.15 20.59 14.51
C THR A 48 -5.01 20.20 13.55
N GLY A 49 -4.33 19.08 13.79
CA GLY A 49 -3.26 18.59 12.94
C GLY A 49 -3.55 17.20 12.40
N ASN A 50 -3.24 16.98 11.12
CA ASN A 50 -3.27 15.67 10.50
C ASN A 50 -1.90 15.31 9.89
N SER A 51 -1.69 14.01 9.74
CA SER A 51 -0.57 13.39 9.05
C SER A 51 -1.12 12.25 8.22
N THR A 52 -0.86 12.26 6.92
CA THR A 52 -1.19 11.14 6.04
C THR A 52 0.10 10.47 5.59
N LEU A 53 0.12 9.15 5.67
CA LEU A 53 1.22 8.33 5.20
C LEU A 53 0.67 7.36 4.17
N GLU A 54 1.07 7.54 2.92
CA GLU A 54 0.75 6.65 1.83
C GLU A 54 1.99 5.84 1.49
N THR A 55 1.85 4.52 1.46
CA THR A 55 2.96 3.60 1.22
C THR A 55 2.61 2.72 0.04
N GLY A 56 3.38 2.84 -1.04
CA GLY A 56 3.51 1.82 -2.07
C GLY A 56 4.49 0.72 -1.65
N LEU A 57 4.73 -0.25 -2.53
CA LEU A 57 5.57 -1.41 -2.19
C LEU A 57 7.04 -1.06 -1.93
N PHE A 58 7.56 -0.06 -2.66
CA PHE A 58 8.97 0.36 -2.60
C PHE A 58 9.17 1.85 -2.31
N ASN A 59 8.07 2.60 -2.23
CA ASN A 59 8.10 4.04 -2.01
C ASN A 59 6.96 4.42 -1.08
N GLY A 60 7.11 5.51 -0.33
CA GLY A 60 6.02 6.07 0.47
C GLY A 60 6.15 7.57 0.55
N THR A 61 5.01 8.24 0.56
CA THR A 61 4.90 9.69 0.72
C THR A 61 4.24 9.99 2.06
N GLU A 62 4.87 10.89 2.80
CA GLU A 62 4.32 11.39 4.06
C GLU A 62 3.95 12.87 3.87
N THR A 63 2.68 13.20 4.12
CA THR A 63 2.20 14.59 4.12
C THR A 63 1.80 14.97 5.53
N LYS A 64 2.54 15.91 6.13
CA LYS A 64 2.31 16.44 7.48
C LYS A 64 1.87 17.89 7.41
N LEU A 65 0.73 18.22 8.01
CA LEU A 65 0.33 19.62 8.21
C LEU A 65 0.86 20.18 9.54
N LYS A 66 0.57 19.50 10.66
CA LYS A 66 0.85 20.02 12.02
C LYS A 66 1.20 18.94 13.06
N CYS A 67 1.26 17.68 12.65
CA CYS A 67 1.63 16.60 13.56
C CYS A 67 3.13 16.64 13.91
N PRO A 68 3.52 16.46 15.18
CA PRO A 68 4.92 16.28 15.54
C PRO A 68 5.50 15.05 14.85
N ARG A 69 6.82 15.08 14.58
CA ARG A 69 7.54 13.95 13.99
C ARG A 69 7.82 12.92 15.08
N ILE A 70 7.45 11.67 14.84
CA ILE A 70 7.72 10.57 15.77
C ILE A 70 9.08 9.98 15.39
N ASP A 71 10.14 10.45 16.05
CA ASP A 71 11.49 9.97 15.77
C ASP A 71 11.81 8.62 16.43
N SER A 72 11.05 8.23 17.47
CA SER A 72 11.25 6.98 18.19
C SER A 72 9.96 6.48 18.85
N PRO A 73 9.58 5.20 18.66
CA PRO A 73 8.39 4.63 19.30
C PRO A 73 8.54 4.63 20.83
N GLY A 74 7.52 5.16 21.52
CA GLY A 74 7.47 5.21 22.99
C GLY A 74 8.13 6.44 23.63
N LYS A 75 8.82 7.29 22.86
CA LYS A 75 9.33 8.58 23.37
C LYS A 75 8.23 9.63 23.27
N LYS A 76 7.99 10.38 24.36
CA LYS A 76 7.11 11.56 24.30
C LYS A 76 7.70 12.58 23.32
N VAL A 77 6.93 12.92 22.30
CA VAL A 77 7.20 14.06 21.43
C VAL A 77 7.08 15.34 22.25
N ALA A 78 8.14 16.14 22.25
CA ALA A 78 8.23 17.41 22.99
C ALA A 78 7.48 18.53 22.26
#